data_AF-A0A7J5GPU0-F1
#
_entry.id   AF-A0A7J5GPU0-F1
#
_cell.length_a   1.000
_cell.length_b   1.000
_cell.length_c   1.000
_cell.angle_alpha   90.00
_cell.angle_beta   90.00
_cell.angle_gamma   90.00
#
_symmetry.space_group_name_H-M   'P 1'
#
loop_
_entity.id
_entity.type
_entity.pdbx_description
1 polymer ?
#
loop_
_entity_poly.entity_id
_entity_poly.type
_entity_poly.pdbx_seq_one_letter_code
_entity_poly.pdbx_strand_id
1 'polypeptide(L)' 'PLLRQLAAIGNNLNQTARKVNSGQWSSGDRVQVVAALMAIGDELRRLRLAVREQGARDDS' A
#
# COMPACT_ATOMS: atom_id res chain seq x y z
N PRO A 1 -6.84 -0.24 -13.84
CA PRO A 1 -6.75 0.72 -12.71
C PRO A 1 -6.60 0.03 -11.35
N LEU A 2 -7.54 -0.87 -11.00
CA LEU A 2 -7.57 -1.60 -9.73
C LEU A 2 -6.39 -2.56 -9.53
N LEU A 3 -6.09 -3.41 -10.51
CA LEU A 3 -4.95 -4.34 -10.44
C LEU A 3 -3.61 -3.63 -10.19
N ARG A 4 -3.42 -2.45 -10.79
CA ARG A 4 -2.22 -1.62 -10.58
C ARG A 4 -2.14 -1.12 -9.13
N GLN A 5 -3.25 -0.70 -8.55
CA GLN A 5 -3.30 -0.24 -7.15
C GLN A 5 -3.04 -1.40 -6.19
N LEU A 6 -3.63 -2.57 -6.46
CA LEU A 6 -3.38 -3.77 -5.66
C LEU A 6 -1.91 -4.22 -5.74
N ALA A 7 -1.31 -4.18 -6.93
CA ALA A 7 0.11 -4.48 -7.11
C ALA A 7 1.02 -3.50 -6.35
N ALA A 8 0.66 -2.21 -6.31
CA ALA A 8 1.39 -1.21 -5.55
C ALA A 8 1.37 -1.51 -4.04
N ILE A 9 0.21 -1.88 -3.49
CA ILE A 9 0.06 -2.29 -2.08
C ILE A 9 0.95 -3.51 -1.79
N GLY A 10 0.92 -4.53 -2.66
CA GLY A 10 1.77 -5.71 -2.54
C GLY A 10 3.27 -5.38 -2.53
N ASN A 11 3.70 -4.43 -3.37
CA ASN A 11 5.09 -3.97 -3.41
C ASN A 11 5.49 -3.26 -2.12
N ASN A 12 4.63 -2.40 -1.56
CA ASN A 12 4.90 -1.69 -0.31
C ASN A 12 4.94 -2.66 0.89
N LEU A 13 4.06 -3.66 0.91
CA LEU A 13 4.08 -4.73 1.92
C LEU A 13 5.37 -5.54 1.85
N ASN A 14 5.84 -5.89 0.65
CA ASN A 14 7.11 -6.61 0.47
C ASN A 14 8.32 -5.77 0.94
N GLN A 15 8.33 -4.46 0.64
CA GLN A 15 9.38 -3.56 1.14
C GLN A 15 9.38 -3.48 2.67
N THR A 16 8.18 -3.33 3.26
CA THR A 16 8.01 -3.33 4.72
C THR A 16 8.52 -4.64 5.32
N ALA A 17 8.15 -5.79 4.75
CA ALA A 17 8.58 -7.10 5.23
C ALA A 17 10.10 -7.27 5.15
N ARG A 18 10.74 -6.88 4.04
CA ARG A 18 12.21 -6.90 3.90
C ARG A 18 12.88 -6.05 4.96
N LYS A 19 12.32 -4.87 5.24
CA LYS A 19 12.86 -3.95 6.24
C LYS A 19 12.65 -4.46 7.66
N VAL A 20 11.51 -5.07 7.93
CA VAL A 20 11.21 -5.70 9.22
C VAL A 20 12.14 -6.88 9.48
N ASN A 21 12.37 -7.70 8.46
CA ASN A 21 13.17 -8.92 8.55
C ASN A 21 14.70 -8.69 8.55
N SER A 22 15.19 -7.45 8.38
CA SER A 22 16.63 -7.19 8.30
C SER A 22 17.38 -7.24 9.64
N GLY A 23 16.70 -7.48 10.76
CA GLY A 23 17.34 -7.65 12.07
C GLY A 23 17.35 -6.38 12.92
N GLN A 24 18.52 -5.92 13.39
CA GLN A 24 18.58 -4.69 14.20
C GLN A 24 18.08 -3.48 13.40
N TRP A 25 17.12 -2.75 13.97
CA TRP A 25 16.53 -1.57 13.34
C TRP A 25 17.18 -0.28 13.83
N SER A 26 17.82 0.44 12.92
CA SER A 26 18.18 1.84 13.11
C SER A 26 16.91 2.71 13.16
N SER A 27 17.06 3.95 13.64
CA SER A 27 15.99 4.96 13.59
C SER A 27 15.52 5.23 12.15
N GLY A 28 16.42 5.17 11.16
CA GLY A 28 16.08 5.31 9.75
C GLY A 28 15.20 4.17 9.23
N ASP A 29 15.44 2.94 9.71
CA ASP A 29 14.67 1.77 9.29
C ASP A 29 13.22 1.85 9.77
N ARG A 30 13.02 2.33 11.00
CA ARG A 30 11.70 2.61 11.57
C ARG A 30 10.95 3.66 10.75
N VAL A 31 11.61 4.74 10.36
CA VAL A 31 11.01 5.79 9.53
C VAL A 31 10.62 5.25 8.15
N GLN A 32 11.46 4.40 7.55
CA GLN A 32 11.13 3.77 6.25
C GLN A 32 9.91 2.84 6.35
N VAL A 33 9.82 2.04 7.41
CA VAL A 33 8.64 1.20 7.68
C VAL A 33 7.39 2.07 7.83
N VAL A 34 7.44 3.13 8.63
CA VAL A 34 6.30 4.05 8.81
C VAL A 34 5.91 4.73 7.50
N ALA A 35 6.88 5.15 6.69
CA ALA A 35 6.61 5.72 5.36
C ALA A 35 5.93 4.71 4.43
N ALA A 36 6.38 3.46 4.40
CA ALA A 36 5.74 2.41 3.61
C ALA A 36 4.31 2.11 4.09
N LEU A 37 4.06 2.11 5.40
CA LEU A 37 2.71 1.96 5.96
C LEU A 37 1.79 3.12 5.59
N MET A 38 2.31 4.36 5.60
CA MET A 38 1.55 5.53 5.13
C MET A 38 1.21 5.41 3.64
N ALA A 39 2.16 4.97 2.81
CA ALA A 39 1.93 4.74 1.39
C ALA A 39 0.85 3.67 1.14
N ILE A 40 0.87 2.57 1.88
CA ILE A 40 -0.18 1.53 1.85
C ILE A 40 -1.55 2.13 2.19
N GLY A 41 -1.63 2.94 3.25
CA GLY A 41 -2.88 3.60 3.65
C GLY A 41 -3.47 4.50 2.56
N ASP A 42 -2.62 5.25 1.87
CA ASP A 42 -3.01 6.09 0.75
C ASP A 42 -3.44 5.28 -0.48
N GLU A 43 -2.75 4.20 -0.80
CA GLU A 43 -3.12 3.29 -1.87
C GLU A 43 -4.43 2.55 -1.60
N LEU A 44 -4.67 2.12 -0.35
CA LEU A 44 -5.95 1.54 0.08
C LEU A 44 -7.10 2.55 -0.07
N ARG A 45 -6.86 3.82 0.26
CA ARG A 45 -7.84 4.89 0.05
C ARG A 45 -8.17 5.05 -1.45
N ARG A 46 -7.15 5.05 -2.31
CA ARG A 46 -7.33 5.11 -3.78
C ARG A 46 -8.06 3.88 -4.33
N LEU A 47 -7.74 2.70 -3.81
CA LEU A 47 -8.40 1.45 -4.19
C LEU A 47 -9.89 1.47 -3.83
N ARG A 48 -10.23 1.92 -2.62
CA ARG A 48 -11.63 2.06 -2.19
C ARG A 48 -12.43 2.99 -3.10
N LEU A 49 -11.84 4.11 -3.54
CA LEU A 49 -12.49 5.04 -4.46
C LEU A 49 -12.70 4.39 -5.83
N ALA A 50 -11.65 3.77 -6.37
CA ALA A 50 -11.73 3.12 -7.68
C ALA A 50 -12.75 1.97 -7.69
N VAL A 51 -12.87 1.17 -6.63
CA VAL A 51 -13.89 0.12 -6.52
C VAL A 51 -15.31 0.70 -6.48
N ARG A 52 -15.52 1.80 -5.75
CA ARG A 52 -16.83 2.48 -5.71
C ARG A 52 -17.23 3.03 -7.06
N GLU A 53 -16.30 3.69 -7.76
CA GLU A 53 -16.54 4.20 -9.11
C GLU A 53 -16.84 3.09 -10.11
N GLN A 54 -16.16 1.94 -9.98
CA GLN A 54 -16.41 0.78 -10.82
C GLN A 54 -17.85 0.24 -10.60
N GLY A 55 -18.25 0.03 -9.35
CA GLY A 55 -19.61 -0.46 -9.03
C GLY A 55 -20.71 0.51 -9.51
N ALA A 56 -20.52 1.82 -9.33
CA ALA A 56 -21.48 2.81 -9.81
C ALA A 56 -21.65 2.82 -11.35
N ARG A 57 -20.62 2.41 -12.10
CA ARG A 57 -20.70 2.28 -13.56
C ARG A 57 -21.41 1.00 -13.99
N ASP A 58 -21.23 -0.09 -13.26
CA ASP A 58 -21.84 -1.38 -13.58
C ASP A 58 -23.37 -1.38 -13.31
N ASP A 59 -23.85 -0.47 -12.43
CA ASP A 59 -25.27 -0.28 -12.10
C ASP A 59 -26.03 0.68 -13.05
N SER A 60 -25.37 1.25 -14.07
CA SER A 60 -25.95 2.21 -15.05
C SER A 60 -26.22 1.57 -16.41
#